data_AF-A0A1Q8I3R8-F1
#
_entry.id   AF-A0A1Q8I3R8-F1
#
_cell.length_a   1.000
_cell.length_b   1.000
_cell.length_c   1.000
_cell.angle_alpha   90.00
_cell.angle_beta   90.00
_cell.angle_gamma   90.00
#
_symmetry.space_group_name_H-M   'P 1'
#
loop_
_entity.id
_entity.type
_entity.pdbx_description
1 polymer ?
#
loop_
_entity_poly.entity_id
_entity_poly.type
_entity_poly.pdbx_seq_one_letter_code
_entity_poly.pdbx_strand_id
1 'polypeptide(L)'
;MSVLNAVSFFLSEAVRWSWTAAQVVSLVMGIWALIDSLMRPAEYYAAAGKSTKRFWNVVNAAGTAVVGLLGAASMLGLLGVVASAVYLADVRPALQALAPVRVRSSIRIPGRASQRRPGHGGRGRSAGR
;
A
#
# COMPACT_ATOMS: atom_id res chain seq x y z
N MET A 1 32.06 28.92 -32.88
CA MET A 1 30.69 29.14 -32.37
C MET A 1 29.88 27.86 -32.21
N SER A 2 30.06 26.80 -33.04
CA SER A 2 29.23 25.58 -32.94
C SER A 2 29.40 24.72 -31.69
N VAL A 3 30.62 24.59 -31.14
CA VAL A 3 30.86 23.69 -29.98
C VAL A 3 30.16 24.19 -28.72
N LEU A 4 30.22 25.49 -28.43
CA LEU A 4 29.53 26.09 -27.29
C LEU A 4 28.01 25.93 -27.40
N ASN A 5 27.44 26.07 -28.61
CA ASN A 5 26.01 25.88 -28.85
C ASN A 5 25.59 24.42 -28.65
N ALA A 6 26.39 23.46 -29.13
CA ALA A 6 26.13 22.04 -28.92
C ALA A 6 26.18 21.68 -27.43
N VAL A 7 27.21 22.13 -26.71
CA VAL A 7 27.35 21.90 -25.27
C VAL A 7 26.17 22.51 -24.50
N SER A 8 25.80 23.76 -24.81
CA SER A 8 24.64 24.40 -24.19
C SER A 8 23.35 23.62 -24.44
N PHE A 9 23.12 23.15 -25.67
CA PHE A 9 21.93 22.38 -26.03
C PHE A 9 21.80 21.10 -25.20
N PHE A 10 22.85 20.27 -25.17
CA PHE A 10 22.83 19.01 -24.41
C PHE A 10 22.67 19.24 -22.91
N LEU A 11 23.36 20.24 -22.35
CA LEU A 11 23.27 20.56 -20.93
C LEU A 11 21.87 21.05 -20.56
N SER A 12 21.30 21.98 -21.32
CA SER A 12 19.94 22.49 -21.09
C SER A 12 18.89 21.37 -21.17
N GLU A 13 19.06 20.47 -22.13
CA GLU A 13 18.14 19.35 -22.33
C GLU A 13 18.22 18.34 -21.17
N ALA A 14 19.43 18.00 -20.72
CA ALA A 14 19.64 17.14 -19.57
C ALA A 14 19.01 17.72 -18.29
N VAL A 15 19.20 19.03 -18.04
CA VAL A 15 18.59 19.73 -16.91
C VAL A 15 17.06 19.71 -17.01
N ARG A 16 16.51 20.00 -18.19
CA ARG A 16 15.06 20.01 -18.45
C ARG A 16 14.42 18.66 -18.19
N TRP A 17 15.03 17.58 -18.69
CA TRP A 17 14.53 16.21 -18.45
C TRP A 17 14.63 15.81 -16.99
N SER A 18 15.73 16.16 -16.32
CA SER A 18 15.91 15.87 -14.88
C SER A 18 14.84 16.57 -14.04
N TRP A 19 14.57 17.85 -14.32
CA TRP A 19 13.53 18.62 -13.63
C TRP A 19 12.14 18.04 -13.86
N THR A 20 11.83 17.70 -15.10
CA THR A 20 10.55 17.12 -15.48
C THR A 20 10.35 15.74 -14.84
N ALA A 21 11.38 14.91 -14.83
CA ALA A 21 11.34 13.59 -14.18
C ALA A 21 11.06 13.72 -12.67
N ALA A 22 11.77 14.62 -11.98
CA ALA A 22 11.52 14.87 -10.56
C ALA A 22 10.08 15.32 -10.30
N GLN A 23 9.57 16.26 -11.10
CA GLN A 23 8.19 16.75 -11.00
C GLN A 23 7.16 15.62 -11.18
N VAL A 24 7.35 14.76 -12.19
CA VAL A 24 6.45 13.65 -12.48
C VAL A 24 6.48 12.62 -11.35
N VAL A 25 7.67 12.24 -10.87
CA VAL A 25 7.82 11.29 -9.76
C VAL A 25 7.11 11.80 -8.51
N SER A 26 7.30 13.08 -8.17
CA SER A 26 6.63 13.72 -7.04
C SER A 26 5.09 13.68 -7.15
N LEU A 27 4.55 13.93 -8.35
CA LEU A 27 3.11 13.86 -8.58
C LEU A 27 2.56 12.43 -8.49
N VAL A 28 3.25 11.47 -9.12
CA VAL A 28 2.88 10.06 -9.05
C VAL A 28 2.87 9.60 -7.59
N MET A 29 3.88 9.98 -6.81
CA MET A 29 3.97 9.63 -5.41
C MET A 29 2.83 10.26 -4.59
N GLY A 30 2.49 11.53 -4.81
CA GLY A 30 1.39 12.20 -4.14
C GLY A 30 0.02 11.60 -4.45
N ILE A 31 -0.26 11.37 -5.73
CA ILE A 31 -1.49 10.74 -6.19
C ILE A 31 -1.61 9.33 -5.62
N TRP A 32 -0.52 8.56 -5.64
CA TRP A 32 -0.52 7.21 -5.09
C TRP A 32 -0.79 7.19 -3.57
N ALA A 33 -0.14 8.08 -2.82
CA ALA A 33 -0.37 8.23 -1.38
C ALA A 33 -1.82 8.61 -1.07
N LEU A 34 -2.41 9.52 -1.85
CA LEU A 34 -3.80 9.94 -1.71
C LEU A 34 -4.79 8.81 -2.01
N ILE A 35 -4.58 8.06 -3.09
CA ILE A 35 -5.44 6.92 -3.45
C ILE A 35 -5.35 5.85 -2.35
N ASP A 36 -4.14 5.49 -1.91
CA ASP A 36 -3.92 4.49 -0.87
C ASP A 36 -4.58 4.92 0.45
N SER A 37 -4.51 6.21 0.83
CA SER A 37 -5.16 6.71 2.05
C SER A 37 -6.68 6.71 1.99
N LEU A 38 -7.26 6.96 0.82
CA LEU A 38 -8.71 6.91 0.61
C LEU A 38 -9.24 5.47 0.69
N MET A 39 -8.50 4.51 0.14
CA MET A 39 -8.92 3.10 0.07
C MET A 39 -8.83 2.36 1.41
N ARG A 40 -8.03 2.83 2.37
CA ARG A 40 -7.85 2.14 3.65
C ARG A 40 -8.98 2.40 4.66
N PRO A 41 -9.48 1.38 5.38
CA PRO A 41 -10.43 1.54 6.47
C PRO A 41 -9.91 2.44 7.60
N ALA A 42 -10.78 3.24 8.23
CA ALA A 42 -10.39 4.18 9.28
C ALA A 42 -9.95 3.48 10.58
N GLU A 43 -10.51 2.31 10.86
CA GLU A 43 -10.19 1.46 12.01
C GLU A 43 -8.71 1.07 12.09
N TYR A 44 -8.04 0.86 10.95
CA TYR A 44 -6.63 0.48 10.92
C TYR A 44 -5.71 1.63 11.37
N TYR A 45 -6.11 2.88 11.16
CA TYR A 45 -5.32 4.05 11.59
C TYR A 45 -5.28 4.17 13.11
N ALA A 46 -6.43 3.97 13.76
CA ALA A 46 -6.52 3.95 15.22
C ALA A 46 -5.74 2.77 15.81
N ALA A 47 -5.89 1.58 15.22
CA ALA A 47 -5.17 0.38 15.66
C ALA A 47 -3.65 0.47 15.48
N ALA A 48 -3.17 1.18 14.44
CA ALA A 48 -1.76 1.44 14.20
C ALA A 48 -1.16 2.54 15.09
N GLY A 49 -1.97 3.22 15.92
CA GLY A 49 -1.51 4.37 16.71
C GLY A 49 -1.04 5.56 15.87
N LYS A 50 -1.55 5.70 14.63
CA LYS A 50 -1.19 6.80 13.72
C LYS A 50 -2.29 7.86 13.69
N SER A 51 -1.96 9.04 13.14
CA SER A 51 -2.94 10.10 12.92
C SER A 51 -4.14 9.60 12.09
N THR A 52 -5.30 10.24 12.25
CA THR A 52 -6.57 9.76 11.68
C THR A 52 -6.58 9.70 10.15
N LYS A 53 -7.47 8.88 9.58
CA LYS A 53 -7.73 8.83 8.13
C LYS A 53 -8.01 10.21 7.53
N ARG A 54 -8.79 11.05 8.22
CA ARG A 54 -9.11 12.41 7.76
C ARG A 54 -7.86 13.27 7.66
N PHE A 55 -6.99 13.22 8.66
CA PHE A 55 -5.71 13.95 8.63
C PHE A 55 -4.88 13.56 7.41
N TRP A 56 -4.66 12.26 7.19
CA TRP A 56 -3.85 11.79 6.06
C TRP A 56 -4.47 12.10 4.69
N ASN A 57 -5.79 12.02 4.57
CA ASN A 57 -6.48 12.40 3.33
C ASN A 57 -6.29 13.89 3.02
N VAL A 58 -6.47 14.76 4.01
CA VAL A 58 -6.31 16.21 3.82
C VAL A 58 -4.85 16.54 3.49
N VAL A 59 -3.90 15.98 4.23
CA VAL A 59 -2.46 16.23 4.04
C VAL A 59 -1.99 15.76 2.67
N ASN A 60 -2.37 14.54 2.24
CA ASN A 60 -1.98 14.05 0.91
C ASN A 60 -2.71 14.79 -0.22
N ALA A 61 -3.97 15.17 -0.04
CA ALA A 61 -4.71 15.93 -1.05
C ALA A 61 -4.12 17.33 -1.21
N ALA A 62 -3.89 18.05 -0.11
CA ALA A 62 -3.26 19.36 -0.13
C ALA A 62 -1.82 19.28 -0.66
N GLY A 63 -1.04 18.31 -0.20
CA GLY A 63 0.34 18.10 -0.67
C GLY A 63 0.41 17.84 -2.17
N THR A 64 -0.45 16.96 -2.70
CA THR A 64 -0.50 16.65 -4.13
C THR A 64 -0.93 17.87 -4.95
N ALA A 65 -1.94 18.61 -4.49
CA ALA A 65 -2.40 19.83 -5.16
C ALA A 65 -1.28 20.90 -5.17
N VAL A 66 -0.60 21.09 -4.05
CA VAL A 66 0.53 22.04 -3.94
C VAL A 66 1.67 21.65 -4.87
N VAL A 67 2.04 20.36 -4.94
CA VAL A 67 3.07 19.87 -5.88
C VAL A 67 2.67 20.10 -7.33
N GLY A 68 1.39 19.93 -7.68
CA GLY A 68 0.88 20.15 -9.03
C GLY A 68 0.79 21.63 -9.43
N LEU A 69 0.48 22.51 -8.49
CA LEU A 69 0.30 23.95 -8.76
C LEU A 69 1.59 24.75 -8.65
N LEU A 70 2.39 24.49 -7.61
CA LEU A 70 3.61 25.26 -7.30
C LEU A 70 4.89 24.55 -7.73
N GLY A 71 4.79 23.29 -8.17
CA GLY A 71 5.94 22.47 -8.53
C GLY A 71 6.63 21.82 -7.33
N ALA A 72 7.20 20.64 -7.54
CA ALA A 72 7.82 19.79 -6.53
C ALA A 72 9.04 20.43 -5.86
N ALA A 73 9.74 21.32 -6.56
CA ALA A 73 10.93 21.98 -6.05
C ALA A 73 10.65 23.30 -5.31
N SER A 74 9.41 23.78 -5.31
CA SER A 74 9.03 24.89 -4.44
C SER A 74 9.09 24.46 -2.97
N MET A 75 9.34 25.38 -2.04
CA MET A 75 9.37 25.05 -0.61
C MET A 75 8.09 24.34 -0.15
N LEU A 76 6.92 24.81 -0.62
CA LEU A 76 5.64 24.19 -0.31
C LEU A 76 5.45 22.84 -1.03
N GLY A 77 5.92 22.74 -2.28
CA GLY A 77 5.95 21.49 -3.03
C GLY A 77 6.77 20.41 -2.33
N LEU A 78 7.95 20.75 -1.84
CA LEU A 78 8.80 19.83 -1.08
C LEU A 78 8.09 19.34 0.19
N LEU A 79 7.39 20.21 0.92
CA LEU A 79 6.56 19.78 2.05
C LEU A 79 5.46 18.80 1.62
N GLY A 80 4.83 19.05 0.47
CA GLY A 80 3.85 18.13 -0.12
C GLY A 80 4.45 16.77 -0.48
N VAL A 81 5.63 16.76 -1.12
CA VAL A 81 6.37 15.53 -1.45
C VAL A 81 6.75 14.78 -0.18
N VAL A 82 7.29 15.46 0.82
CA VAL A 82 7.66 14.86 2.11
C VAL A 82 6.43 14.27 2.80
N ALA A 83 5.31 14.97 2.81
CA ALA A 83 4.07 14.46 3.39
C ALA A 83 3.63 13.12 2.76
N SER A 84 3.67 13.04 1.43
CA SER A 84 3.38 11.80 0.71
C SER A 84 4.43 10.72 0.95
N ALA A 85 5.72 11.09 1.06
CA ALA A 85 6.79 10.14 1.35
C ALA A 85 6.63 9.53 2.75
N VAL A 86 6.34 10.36 3.76
CA VAL A 86 6.07 9.92 5.13
C VAL A 86 4.88 8.98 5.17
N TYR A 87 3.79 9.31 4.46
CA TYR A 87 2.64 8.42 4.38
C TYR A 87 3.03 7.05 3.80
N LEU A 88 3.76 7.03 2.69
CA LEU A 88 4.12 5.79 1.99
C LEU A 88 5.19 4.96 2.73
N ALA A 89 6.12 5.62 3.42
CA ALA A 89 7.24 4.97 4.10
C ALA A 89 6.91 4.54 5.53
N ASP A 90 6.05 5.28 6.24
CA ASP A 90 5.74 5.02 7.66
C ASP A 90 4.30 4.52 7.85
N VAL A 91 3.32 5.26 7.35
CA VAL A 91 1.90 4.96 7.62
C VAL A 91 1.43 3.73 6.84
N ARG A 92 1.75 3.66 5.56
CA ARG A 92 1.32 2.57 4.67
C ARG A 92 1.82 1.20 5.16
N PRO A 93 3.10 1.01 5.54
CA PRO A 93 3.56 -0.26 6.10
C PRO A 93 2.87 -0.61 7.42
N ALA A 94 2.67 0.37 8.31
CA ALA A 94 1.96 0.14 9.57
C ALA A 94 0.53 -0.35 9.33
N LEU A 95 -0.20 0.26 8.40
CA LEU A 95 -1.57 -0.14 8.05
C LEU A 95 -1.62 -1.50 7.32
N GLN A 96 -0.58 -1.89 6.59
CA GLN A 96 -0.50 -3.20 5.94
C GLN A 96 -0.27 -4.33 6.95
N ALA A 97 0.48 -4.08 8.03
CA ALA A 97 0.68 -5.06 9.09
C ALA A 97 -0.63 -5.47 9.80
N LEU A 98 -1.62 -4.57 9.81
CA LEU A 98 -2.96 -4.80 10.38
C LEU A 98 -3.97 -5.35 9.36
N ALA A 99 -3.64 -5.38 8.07
CA ALA A 99 -4.53 -5.91 7.06
C ALA A 99 -4.68 -7.44 7.24
N PRO A 100 -5.90 -7.99 7.12
CA PRO A 100 -6.12 -9.41 7.31
C PRO A 100 -5.27 -10.22 6.34
N VAL A 101 -4.32 -10.99 6.87
CA VAL A 101 -3.48 -11.90 6.09
C VAL A 101 -4.39 -12.99 5.53
N ARG A 102 -4.63 -12.96 4.22
CA ARG A 102 -5.29 -14.08 3.52
C ARG A 102 -4.32 -15.26 3.51
N VAL A 103 -4.32 -16.04 4.58
CA VAL A 103 -3.60 -17.31 4.62
C VAL A 103 -4.25 -18.21 3.57
N ARG A 104 -3.56 -18.40 2.44
CA ARG A 104 -3.88 -19.46 1.47
C ARG A 104 -3.51 -20.77 2.13
N SER A 105 -4.37 -21.25 3.02
CA SER A 105 -4.20 -22.54 3.66
C SER A 105 -4.43 -23.62 2.60
N SER A 106 -3.35 -24.03 1.94
CA SER A 106 -3.26 -25.36 1.36
C SER A 106 -3.12 -26.35 2.52
N ILE A 107 -4.16 -26.44 3.37
CA ILE A 107 -4.28 -27.55 4.31
C ILE A 107 -4.60 -28.77 3.43
N ARG A 108 -3.54 -29.46 3.01
CA ARG A 108 -3.63 -30.78 2.39
C ARG A 108 -4.00 -31.73 3.52
N ILE A 109 -5.30 -31.94 3.75
CA ILE A 109 -5.82 -32.87 4.76
C ILE A 109 -5.36 -34.30 4.38
N PRO A 110 -4.40 -34.93 5.10
CA PRO A 110 -4.03 -36.31 4.88
C PRO A 110 -4.85 -37.17 5.84
N GLY A 111 -5.85 -37.89 5.34
CA GLY A 111 -6.60 -38.80 6.21
C GLY A 111 -8.03 -39.06 5.80
N ARG A 112 -8.26 -39.48 4.55
CA ARG A 112 -9.54 -40.10 4.13
C ARG A 112 -9.35 -41.50 3.58
N ALA A 113 -8.24 -42.15 3.96
CA ALA A 113 -8.10 -43.59 3.78
C ALA A 113 -8.88 -44.30 4.89
N SER A 114 -10.14 -44.59 4.56
CA SER A 114 -10.84 -45.82 5.00
C SER A 114 -10.80 -46.13 6.50
N GLN A 115 -11.52 -45.33 7.29
CA GLN A 115 -12.14 -45.83 8.52
C GLN A 115 -13.26 -46.81 8.11
N ARG A 116 -12.88 -47.99 7.61
CA ARG A 116 -13.79 -49.08 7.29
C ARG A 116 -14.09 -49.83 8.58
N ARG A 117 -15.25 -49.56 9.20
CA ARG A 117 -15.82 -50.46 10.20
C ARG A 117 -17.35 -50.41 10.21
N PRO A 118 -18.04 -51.31 9.49
CA PRO A 118 -19.35 -51.82 9.87
C PRO A 118 -19.16 -53.17 10.57
N GLY A 119 -19.96 -53.65 11.51
CA GLY A 119 -21.13 -53.13 12.18
C GLY A 119 -21.42 -54.13 13.31
N HIS A 120 -21.69 -53.63 14.51
CA HIS A 120 -22.03 -54.48 15.65
C HIS A 120 -23.55 -54.72 15.60
N GLY A 121 -23.94 -55.85 15.01
CA GLY A 121 -25.32 -56.34 15.01
C GLY A 121 -25.69 -56.86 16.40
N GLY A 122 -26.58 -56.14 17.08
CA GLY A 122 -27.22 -56.59 18.31
C GLY A 122 -28.29 -57.65 18.07
N ARG A 123 -28.62 -58.35 19.17
CA ARG A 123 -29.82 -59.17 19.53
C ARG A 123 -29.28 -60.28 20.45
N GLY A 124 -29.49 -60.26 21.75
CA GLY A 124 -30.77 -60.19 22.44
C GLY A 124 -31.29 -61.61 22.62
N ARG A 125 -31.15 -62.18 23.83
CA ARG A 125 -31.96 -63.32 24.30
C ARG A 125 -31.79 -63.52 25.80
N SER A 126 -32.78 -63.03 26.53
CA SER A 126 -33.15 -63.47 27.86
C SER A 126 -33.88 -64.82 27.76
N ALA A 127 -33.44 -65.80 28.54
CA ALA A 127 -34.18 -66.97 29.00
C ALA A 127 -33.27 -67.57 30.11
N GLY A 128 -33.67 -67.72 31.37
CA GLY A 128 -34.96 -68.15 31.87
C GLY A 128 -34.79 -69.55 32.44
N ARG A 129 -34.31 -69.66 33.69
CA ARG A 129 -34.61 -70.70 34.69
C ARG A 129 -33.77 -70.47 35.95
#